data_AF-A0A5D2PWA6-F1
#
_entry.id   AF-A0A5D2PWA6-F1
#
_cell.length_a   1.000
_cell.length_b   1.000
_cell.length_c   1.000
_cell.angle_alpha   90.00
_cell.angle_beta   90.00
_cell.angle_gamma   90.00
#
_symmetry.space_group_name_H-M   'P 1'
#
loop_
_entity.id
_entity.type
_entity.pdbx_description
1 polymer ?
#
loop_
_entity_poly.entity_id
_entity_poly.type
_entity_poly.pdbx_seq_one_letter_code
_entity_poly.pdbx_strand_id
1 'polypeptide(L)'
;MILTCSKSNQKATDLKQEMSQVKEGKLPNDDHSHDMLTTTLRRQLRDNRREKHVAGLVQKDDEATVKLENAAIERSKAVDSAVLGKYNMWRKEIDNENSDSTVRLMSDQIILAKVYIIIASMKNKLDLRKELQIRLKESLHALGESTTDADLPHSASDKIKAMEKVLAKAREQLYDCKLMLGKLRAMLQASVEQVMSLKKDSMFLSQLAAKTVPNAIHCLSMRLTIEYYLLPAEKRKFPRSENLENPKLYHYALFSDNVLAASVVVNSTIMNAKDPSKHVFHLVTDKLNFGAMNMWFLLNPPGKATINVENVDEFKWLNSSYCPVLRQLETAAMKEYYFKADQPTNSGSSNLKYRNPKYLSMLNHLRFYLPQVYPKLDKILFLDDDIVVQKDLTGLWSVELHGKVNGAVETCGESFHRFDKYLNFSNPHISQNFDPNACGWAYGMNMFDLKVWRKKDITGIYHKWQNMNEDRALWKLGTLPPGLITFYGLTHPLQKSWHVLGLGYNPNVDKKEIESAAVIHYNGNMKPWLELAMTKYRSYWTKYIKYDHPYLHSCKFRNEPDYN
;
A
#
# COMPACT_ATOMS: atom_id res chain seq x y z
N MET A 1 -4.38 11.72 -32.54
CA MET A 1 -3.77 12.30 -33.77
C MET A 1 -2.33 12.77 -33.53
N ILE A 2 -1.45 12.76 -34.55
CA ILE A 2 -0.20 13.56 -34.56
C ILE A 2 -0.44 14.81 -35.42
N LEU A 3 -0.39 16.00 -34.83
CA LEU A 3 -0.51 17.28 -35.54
C LEU A 3 0.87 17.79 -35.95
N THR A 4 1.31 17.44 -37.15
CA THR A 4 2.52 18.01 -37.78
C THR A 4 2.21 19.42 -38.31
N CYS A 5 3.00 20.41 -37.88
CA CYS A 5 2.84 21.80 -38.31
C CYS A 5 4.19 22.39 -38.73
N SER A 6 4.32 22.74 -40.01
CA SER A 6 5.44 23.54 -40.52
C SER A 6 5.32 24.99 -40.02
N LYS A 7 6.44 25.60 -39.62
CA LYS A 7 6.49 27.01 -39.24
C LYS A 7 6.55 27.89 -40.49
N SER A 8 5.69 28.90 -40.58
CA SER A 8 5.92 30.09 -41.40
C SER A 8 6.33 31.26 -40.47
N ASN A 9 7.25 32.10 -40.94
CA ASN A 9 7.80 33.23 -40.18
C ASN A 9 7.23 34.56 -40.70
N GLN A 10 6.57 35.33 -39.85
CA GLN A 10 6.45 36.78 -40.04
C GLN A 10 6.56 37.52 -38.69
N LYS A 11 6.96 38.78 -38.75
CA LYS A 11 7.34 39.60 -37.59
C LYS A 11 6.12 40.22 -36.89
N ALA A 12 6.26 40.54 -35.61
CA ALA A 12 5.40 41.46 -34.89
C ALA A 12 6.21 42.71 -34.50
N THR A 13 5.52 43.83 -34.31
CA THR A 13 6.05 45.11 -33.78
C THR A 13 5.17 45.59 -32.63
N ASP A 14 5.76 46.33 -31.71
CA ASP A 14 5.18 46.71 -30.42
C ASP A 14 3.98 47.66 -30.49
N LEU A 15 3.21 47.68 -29.39
CA LEU A 15 2.97 48.92 -28.60
C LEU A 15 2.46 48.58 -27.19
N LYS A 16 2.51 49.55 -26.28
CA LYS A 16 2.29 49.41 -24.82
C LYS A 16 1.47 50.60 -24.26
N GLN A 17 1.04 50.46 -22.99
CA GLN A 17 0.32 51.46 -22.18
C GLN A 17 -1.13 51.76 -22.65
N GLU A 18 -2.05 52.25 -21.81
CA GLU A 18 -1.92 52.77 -20.43
C GLU A 18 -3.11 52.37 -19.51
N MET A 19 -3.08 52.73 -18.21
CA MET A 19 -4.11 52.32 -17.23
C MET A 19 -4.39 53.36 -16.11
N SER A 20 -5.55 54.03 -16.16
CA SER A 20 -6.16 54.89 -15.13
C SER A 20 -7.53 55.39 -15.64
N GLN A 21 -8.65 55.56 -14.92
CA GLN A 21 -9.07 55.45 -13.49
C GLN A 21 -10.62 55.13 -13.50
N VAL A 22 -11.54 55.27 -12.51
CA VAL A 22 -11.61 55.92 -11.18
C VAL A 22 -12.71 55.28 -10.27
N LYS A 23 -12.69 55.59 -8.96
CA LYS A 23 -13.70 55.56 -7.85
C LYS A 23 -14.99 54.68 -7.82
N GLU A 24 -15.09 53.93 -6.71
CA GLU A 24 -16.11 53.95 -5.61
C GLU A 24 -17.65 53.98 -5.85
N GLY A 25 -18.34 53.08 -5.14
CA GLY A 25 -19.78 53.11 -4.80
C GLY A 25 -20.06 52.26 -3.54
N LYS A 26 -21.10 52.58 -2.73
CA LYS A 26 -21.36 51.97 -1.40
C LYS A 26 -22.38 50.80 -1.43
N LEU A 27 -22.35 49.97 -0.37
CA LEU A 27 -23.31 48.89 -0.08
C LEU A 27 -24.70 49.43 0.35
N PRO A 28 -25.73 48.58 0.38
CA PRO A 28 -26.10 47.96 1.67
C PRO A 28 -26.23 46.41 1.64
N ASN A 29 -26.37 45.81 2.82
CA ASN A 29 -26.48 44.35 3.02
C ASN A 29 -27.93 43.84 2.85
N ASP A 30 -28.08 42.55 2.55
CA ASP A 30 -29.13 41.70 3.14
C ASP A 30 -28.62 40.25 3.27
N ASP A 31 -28.84 39.60 4.41
CA ASP A 31 -27.99 38.48 4.88
C ASP A 31 -28.74 37.18 5.18
N HIS A 32 -29.07 36.42 4.12
CA HIS A 32 -29.36 34.97 4.22
C HIS A 32 -29.01 34.15 2.97
N SER A 33 -28.51 34.75 1.89
CA SER A 33 -28.12 34.04 0.64
C SER A 33 -26.65 33.57 0.62
N HIS A 34 -25.91 33.83 1.70
CA HIS A 34 -24.46 34.01 1.65
C HIS A 34 -23.62 32.74 1.42
N ASP A 35 -24.05 31.56 1.88
CA ASP A 35 -23.21 30.34 1.86
C ASP A 35 -23.17 29.65 0.47
N MET A 36 -24.32 29.60 -0.21
CA MET A 36 -24.44 29.13 -1.61
C MET A 36 -23.72 30.08 -2.59
N LEU A 37 -23.80 31.39 -2.33
CA LEU A 37 -23.08 32.39 -3.11
C LEU A 37 -21.57 32.33 -2.85
N THR A 38 -21.11 32.24 -1.60
CA THR A 38 -19.66 32.24 -1.30
C THR A 38 -18.97 30.96 -1.73
N THR A 39 -19.61 29.78 -1.71
CA THR A 39 -19.06 28.56 -2.32
C THR A 39 -18.93 28.70 -3.84
N THR A 40 -19.92 29.28 -4.52
CA THR A 40 -19.88 29.58 -5.96
C THR A 40 -18.80 30.62 -6.29
N LEU A 41 -18.68 31.69 -5.49
CA LEU A 41 -17.67 32.74 -5.66
C LEU A 41 -16.25 32.20 -5.39
N ARG A 42 -16.07 31.36 -4.36
CA ARG A 42 -14.80 30.67 -4.07
C ARG A 42 -14.39 29.74 -5.22
N ARG A 43 -15.35 29.10 -5.90
CA ARG A 43 -15.11 28.32 -7.12
C ARG A 43 -14.68 29.23 -8.28
N GLN A 44 -15.45 30.27 -8.59
CA GLN A 44 -15.09 31.26 -9.62
C GLN A 44 -13.75 31.96 -9.36
N LEU A 45 -13.36 32.19 -8.11
CA LEU A 45 -12.07 32.75 -7.72
C LEU A 45 -10.92 31.74 -7.84
N ARG A 46 -11.16 30.45 -7.58
CA ARG A 46 -10.20 29.36 -7.87
C ARG A 46 -10.01 29.18 -9.38
N ASP A 47 -11.08 29.23 -10.14
CA ASP A 47 -11.04 29.10 -11.60
C ASP A 47 -10.40 30.35 -12.24
N ASN A 48 -10.72 31.58 -11.79
CA ASN A 48 -9.98 32.79 -12.18
C ASN A 48 -8.48 32.73 -11.80
N ARG A 49 -8.13 32.17 -10.64
CA ARG A 49 -6.71 31.97 -10.26
C ARG A 49 -6.04 30.95 -11.19
N ARG A 50 -6.73 29.88 -11.58
CA ARG A 50 -6.25 28.93 -12.60
C ARG A 50 -6.09 29.58 -13.96
N GLU A 51 -7.07 30.34 -14.45
CA GLU A 51 -6.98 31.06 -15.73
C GLU A 51 -5.85 32.10 -15.73
N LYS A 52 -5.68 32.88 -14.65
CA LYS A 52 -4.55 33.80 -14.51
C LYS A 52 -3.19 33.08 -14.40
N HIS A 53 -3.11 31.92 -13.76
CA HIS A 53 -1.90 31.10 -13.71
C HIS A 53 -1.58 30.46 -15.08
N VAL A 54 -2.61 30.04 -15.83
CA VAL A 54 -2.47 29.54 -17.21
C VAL A 54 -2.09 30.65 -18.19
N ALA A 55 -2.54 31.89 -17.96
CA ALA A 55 -2.11 33.07 -18.71
C ALA A 55 -0.65 33.46 -18.38
N GLY A 56 -0.27 33.45 -17.10
CA GLY A 56 1.12 33.72 -16.67
C GLY A 56 2.14 32.68 -17.15
N LEU A 57 1.70 31.47 -17.54
CA LEU A 57 2.56 30.46 -18.17
C LEU A 57 2.85 30.72 -19.65
N VAL A 58 2.24 31.74 -20.28
CA VAL A 58 2.45 32.06 -21.71
C VAL A 58 3.71 32.91 -21.97
N GLN A 59 4.34 33.45 -20.91
CA GLN A 59 5.60 34.22 -20.99
C GLN A 59 6.77 33.46 -20.35
N LYS A 60 7.20 32.36 -20.97
CA LYS A 60 8.45 31.66 -20.63
C LYS A 60 9.17 31.22 -21.90
N ASP A 61 10.50 31.21 -21.84
CA ASP A 61 11.36 30.76 -22.94
C ASP A 61 11.02 29.34 -23.39
N ASP A 62 11.18 29.10 -24.70
CA ASP A 62 10.96 27.80 -25.32
C ASP A 62 11.88 26.73 -24.65
N GLU A 63 13.09 27.08 -24.21
CA GLU A 63 14.00 26.16 -23.49
C GLU A 63 13.49 25.76 -22.09
N ALA A 64 12.94 26.72 -21.33
CA ALA A 64 12.35 26.44 -20.01
C ALA A 64 11.09 25.57 -20.15
N THR A 65 10.36 25.73 -21.26
CA THR A 65 9.22 24.89 -21.62
C THR A 65 9.67 23.47 -21.93
N VAL A 66 10.70 23.28 -22.77
CA VAL A 66 11.27 21.94 -23.08
C VAL A 66 11.80 21.22 -21.83
N LYS A 67 12.44 21.95 -20.90
CA LYS A 67 12.88 21.36 -19.61
C LYS A 67 11.71 20.91 -18.75
N LEU A 68 10.60 21.64 -18.73
CA LEU A 68 9.35 21.23 -18.07
C LEU A 68 8.66 20.05 -18.79
N GLU A 69 8.71 20.00 -20.12
CA GLU A 69 8.18 18.88 -20.92
C GLU A 69 8.93 17.58 -20.65
N ASN A 70 10.26 17.59 -20.69
CA ASN A 70 11.06 16.41 -20.36
C ASN A 70 10.79 15.94 -18.92
N ALA A 71 10.67 16.88 -17.97
CA ALA A 71 10.28 16.56 -16.60
C ALA A 71 8.84 16.01 -16.49
N ALA A 72 7.91 16.44 -17.35
CA ALA A 72 6.54 15.91 -17.39
C ALA A 72 6.47 14.52 -18.04
N ILE A 73 7.29 14.25 -19.05
CA ILE A 73 7.41 12.95 -19.74
C ILE A 73 8.04 11.90 -18.81
N GLU A 74 9.10 12.24 -18.07
CA GLU A 74 9.64 11.33 -17.05
C GLU A 74 8.64 11.11 -15.90
N ARG A 75 7.85 12.13 -15.53
CA ARG A 75 6.74 11.95 -14.58
C ARG A 75 5.63 11.04 -15.13
N SER A 76 5.28 11.10 -16.41
CA SER A 76 4.26 10.20 -16.98
C SER A 76 4.76 8.76 -17.09
N LYS A 77 6.02 8.52 -17.47
CA LYS A 77 6.67 7.20 -17.37
C LYS A 77 6.59 6.64 -15.95
N ALA A 78 6.74 7.48 -14.92
CA ALA A 78 6.56 7.10 -13.51
C ALA A 78 5.08 6.95 -13.08
N VAL A 79 4.10 7.47 -13.84
CA VAL A 79 2.68 7.18 -13.62
C VAL A 79 2.35 5.76 -14.08
N ASP A 80 2.80 5.37 -15.28
CA ASP A 80 2.52 4.06 -15.88
C ASP A 80 3.31 2.91 -15.22
N SER A 81 4.61 3.08 -15.02
CA SER A 81 5.46 2.02 -14.41
C SER A 81 5.17 1.78 -12.93
N ALA A 82 4.76 2.80 -12.17
CA ALA A 82 4.51 2.66 -10.74
C ALA A 82 3.09 2.11 -10.48
N VAL A 83 3.00 0.80 -10.35
CA VAL A 83 1.90 0.03 -9.72
C VAL A 83 0.60 -0.06 -10.55
N LEU A 84 0.10 1.05 -11.12
CA LEU A 84 -1.24 1.12 -11.72
C LEU A 84 -1.52 0.13 -12.87
N GLY A 85 -0.48 -0.36 -13.56
CA GLY A 85 -0.63 -1.38 -14.60
C GLY A 85 -1.17 -2.76 -14.14
N LYS A 86 -1.37 -3.01 -12.84
CA LYS A 86 -1.82 -4.31 -12.30
C LYS A 86 -3.00 -4.27 -11.30
N TYR A 87 -3.61 -3.11 -11.00
CA TYR A 87 -4.68 -3.01 -9.97
C TYR A 87 -6.03 -2.49 -10.46
N ASN A 88 -6.15 -2.08 -11.72
CA ASN A 88 -7.45 -1.77 -12.30
C ASN A 88 -8.08 -3.06 -12.85
N MET A 89 -9.12 -3.59 -12.20
CA MET A 89 -10.01 -4.56 -12.85
C MET A 89 -10.67 -3.96 -14.11
N TRP A 90 -10.78 -2.63 -14.14
CA TRP A 90 -11.20 -1.77 -15.26
C TRP A 90 -10.08 -1.42 -16.26
N ARG A 91 -9.05 -2.27 -16.42
CA ARG A 91 -8.03 -2.11 -17.48
C ARG A 91 -7.67 -3.46 -18.07
N LYS A 92 -8.62 -4.04 -18.82
CA LYS A 92 -8.43 -5.27 -19.61
C LYS A 92 -8.06 -4.98 -21.08
N GLU A 93 -7.91 -3.70 -21.42
CA GLU A 93 -7.82 -3.18 -22.80
C GLU A 93 -6.52 -2.39 -23.02
N ILE A 94 -5.47 -3.09 -23.45
CA ILE A 94 -4.38 -2.53 -24.26
C ILE A 94 -4.08 -3.49 -25.45
N ASP A 95 -4.25 -4.80 -25.25
CA ASP A 95 -3.97 -5.84 -26.25
C ASP A 95 -5.02 -5.98 -27.38
N ASN A 96 -5.98 -5.05 -27.48
CA ASN A 96 -7.02 -5.05 -28.51
C ASN A 96 -7.02 -3.69 -29.23
N GLU A 97 -6.29 -3.58 -30.34
CA GLU A 97 -5.98 -2.27 -30.94
C GLU A 97 -7.19 -1.55 -31.55
N ASN A 98 -8.26 -2.24 -31.94
CA ASN A 98 -9.30 -1.71 -32.85
C ASN A 98 -10.78 -1.89 -32.44
N SER A 99 -11.12 -2.37 -31.23
CA SER A 99 -12.54 -2.54 -30.84
C SER A 99 -13.29 -1.20 -30.68
N ASP A 100 -12.69 -0.24 -29.97
CA ASP A 100 -13.43 0.90 -29.40
C ASP A 100 -13.15 2.21 -30.13
N SER A 101 -13.44 2.19 -31.42
CA SER A 101 -13.14 3.28 -32.36
C SER A 101 -14.00 4.53 -32.13
N THR A 102 -15.26 4.33 -31.73
CA THR A 102 -16.29 5.37 -31.55
C THR A 102 -16.07 6.12 -30.23
N VAL A 103 -15.80 5.41 -29.14
CA VAL A 103 -15.40 5.97 -27.84
C VAL A 103 -14.14 6.82 -27.99
N ARG A 104 -13.13 6.33 -28.73
CA ARG A 104 -11.89 7.07 -29.00
C ARG A 104 -12.16 8.34 -29.83
N LEU A 105 -12.92 8.26 -30.92
CA LEU A 105 -13.28 9.41 -31.75
C LEU A 105 -14.05 10.48 -30.95
N MET A 106 -15.04 10.05 -30.17
CA MET A 106 -15.86 10.93 -29.33
C MET A 106 -15.02 11.60 -28.22
N SER A 107 -14.04 10.89 -27.67
CA SER A 107 -13.06 11.42 -26.72
C SER A 107 -12.12 12.46 -27.34
N ASP A 108 -11.56 12.20 -28.53
CA ASP A 108 -10.71 13.14 -29.27
C ASP A 108 -11.50 14.42 -29.62
N GLN A 109 -12.77 14.29 -30.05
CA GLN A 109 -13.67 15.44 -30.28
C GLN A 109 -13.93 16.24 -28.99
N ILE A 110 -14.17 15.59 -27.86
CA ILE A 110 -14.37 16.24 -26.55
C ILE A 110 -13.10 17.00 -26.10
N ILE A 111 -11.91 16.47 -26.36
CA ILE A 111 -10.63 17.15 -26.09
C ILE A 111 -10.49 18.38 -26.99
N LEU A 112 -10.74 18.22 -28.30
CA LEU A 112 -10.62 19.31 -29.28
C LEU A 112 -11.62 20.45 -29.02
N ALA A 113 -12.85 20.12 -28.61
CA ALA A 113 -13.87 21.08 -28.20
C ALA A 113 -13.43 21.92 -26.98
N LYS A 114 -12.85 21.28 -25.96
CA LYS A 114 -12.31 21.97 -24.77
C LYS A 114 -11.21 22.98 -25.16
N VAL A 115 -10.32 22.62 -26.09
CA VAL A 115 -9.28 23.53 -26.61
C VAL A 115 -9.90 24.71 -27.35
N TYR A 116 -10.82 24.47 -28.29
CA TYR A 116 -11.46 25.55 -29.04
C TYR A 116 -12.34 26.46 -28.17
N ILE A 117 -12.95 25.98 -27.08
CA ILE A 117 -13.68 26.82 -26.11
C ILE A 117 -12.74 27.84 -25.46
N ILE A 118 -11.53 27.42 -25.08
CA ILE A 118 -10.51 28.31 -24.50
C ILE A 118 -10.04 29.34 -25.53
N ILE A 119 -9.77 28.92 -26.77
CA ILE A 119 -9.32 29.81 -27.85
C ILE A 119 -10.44 30.78 -28.30
N ALA A 120 -11.69 30.31 -28.35
CA ALA A 120 -12.86 31.16 -28.62
C ALA A 120 -13.03 32.24 -27.54
N SER A 121 -12.77 31.90 -26.27
CA SER A 121 -12.74 32.89 -25.19
C SER A 121 -11.62 33.91 -25.37
N MET A 122 -10.42 33.49 -25.80
CA MET A 122 -9.29 34.40 -26.04
C MET A 122 -9.49 35.30 -27.28
N LYS A 123 -10.12 34.79 -28.33
CA LYS A 123 -10.43 35.52 -29.57
C LYS A 123 -11.81 36.22 -29.54
N ASN A 124 -12.45 36.31 -28.36
CA ASN A 124 -13.77 36.90 -28.10
C ASN A 124 -14.92 36.40 -29.03
N LYS A 125 -14.85 35.15 -29.50
CA LYS A 125 -15.86 34.52 -30.37
C LYS A 125 -16.95 33.85 -29.52
N LEU A 126 -17.77 34.69 -28.87
CA LEU A 126 -18.71 34.27 -27.84
C LEU A 126 -19.77 33.25 -28.32
N ASP A 127 -20.30 33.39 -29.54
CA ASP A 127 -21.37 32.49 -29.99
C ASP A 127 -20.86 31.11 -30.38
N LEU A 128 -19.68 31.05 -31.02
CA LEU A 128 -18.95 29.80 -31.26
C LEU A 128 -18.54 29.12 -29.94
N ARG A 129 -18.18 29.91 -28.91
CA ARG A 129 -17.95 29.38 -27.54
C ARG A 129 -19.21 28.73 -26.97
N LYS A 130 -20.38 29.38 -27.07
CA LYS A 130 -21.67 28.82 -26.60
C LYS A 130 -22.02 27.53 -27.35
N GLU A 131 -21.89 27.53 -28.68
CA GLU A 131 -22.18 26.40 -29.55
C GLU A 131 -21.31 25.18 -29.22
N LEU A 132 -19.99 25.37 -29.04
CA LEU A 132 -19.06 24.35 -28.56
C LEU A 132 -19.39 23.88 -27.13
N GLN A 133 -19.77 24.77 -26.22
CA GLN A 133 -20.15 24.42 -24.85
C GLN A 133 -21.43 23.55 -24.79
N ILE A 134 -22.41 23.83 -25.64
CA ILE A 134 -23.64 23.03 -25.77
C ILE A 134 -23.29 21.63 -26.28
N ARG A 135 -22.56 21.51 -27.41
CA ARG A 135 -22.14 20.19 -27.93
C ARG A 135 -21.24 19.44 -26.96
N LEU A 136 -20.33 20.11 -26.26
CA LEU A 136 -19.50 19.48 -25.23
C LEU A 136 -20.35 18.89 -24.10
N LYS A 137 -21.42 19.57 -23.65
CA LYS A 137 -22.33 19.03 -22.63
C LYS A 137 -23.11 17.82 -23.17
N GLU A 138 -23.61 17.88 -24.41
CA GLU A 138 -24.30 16.76 -25.05
C GLU A 138 -23.39 15.53 -25.22
N SER A 139 -22.17 15.71 -25.72
CA SER A 139 -21.21 14.62 -25.90
C SER A 139 -20.73 14.04 -24.56
N LEU A 140 -20.48 14.86 -23.53
CA LEU A 140 -20.13 14.35 -22.19
C LEU A 140 -21.28 13.54 -21.57
N HIS A 141 -22.53 13.94 -21.77
CA HIS A 141 -23.68 13.19 -21.27
C HIS A 141 -23.90 11.87 -22.01
N ALA A 142 -23.69 11.84 -23.33
CA ALA A 142 -23.83 10.64 -24.15
C ALA A 142 -22.62 9.68 -24.05
N LEU A 143 -21.44 10.16 -23.62
CA LEU A 143 -20.30 9.29 -23.33
C LEU A 143 -20.36 8.72 -21.90
N GLY A 144 -20.86 9.48 -20.92
CA GLY A 144 -21.10 8.99 -19.56
C GLY A 144 -19.86 8.35 -18.92
N GLU A 145 -19.98 7.08 -18.54
CA GLU A 145 -18.89 6.22 -18.05
C GLU A 145 -18.55 5.09 -19.05
N SER A 146 -19.10 5.12 -20.26
CA SER A 146 -18.91 4.11 -21.33
C SER A 146 -17.43 4.01 -21.72
N THR A 147 -16.84 2.82 -21.57
CA THR A 147 -15.46 2.54 -21.98
C THR A 147 -15.36 1.80 -23.31
N THR A 148 -16.37 0.98 -23.65
CA THR A 148 -16.42 0.25 -24.93
C THR A 148 -17.41 0.87 -25.93
N ASP A 149 -17.23 0.59 -27.22
CA ASP A 149 -18.19 1.01 -28.26
C ASP A 149 -19.59 0.38 -28.06
N ALA A 150 -19.68 -0.75 -27.35
CA ALA A 150 -20.94 -1.43 -27.03
C ALA A 150 -21.74 -0.76 -25.89
N ASP A 151 -21.07 0.00 -25.02
CA ASP A 151 -21.69 0.72 -23.90
C ASP A 151 -22.30 2.07 -24.33
N LEU A 152 -22.17 2.46 -25.60
CA LEU A 152 -22.63 3.75 -26.10
C LEU A 152 -24.14 3.77 -26.41
N PRO A 153 -24.87 4.84 -26.04
CA PRO A 153 -26.27 4.99 -26.43
C PRO A 153 -26.39 5.20 -27.95
N HIS A 154 -27.45 4.71 -28.58
CA HIS A 154 -27.67 4.83 -30.03
C HIS A 154 -27.60 6.27 -30.58
N SER A 155 -27.83 7.29 -29.74
CA SER A 155 -27.70 8.70 -30.10
C SER A 155 -26.25 9.21 -30.22
N ALA A 156 -25.24 8.41 -29.84
CA ALA A 156 -23.82 8.79 -29.90
C ALA A 156 -23.36 9.17 -31.32
N SER A 157 -23.81 8.44 -32.35
CA SER A 157 -23.62 8.77 -33.78
C SER A 157 -23.95 10.24 -34.07
N ASP A 158 -25.09 10.69 -33.57
CA ASP A 158 -25.63 12.00 -33.91
C ASP A 158 -24.97 13.09 -33.07
N LYS A 159 -24.50 12.76 -31.86
CA LYS A 159 -23.65 13.66 -31.08
C LYS A 159 -22.27 13.84 -31.71
N ILE A 160 -21.67 12.78 -32.27
CA ILE A 160 -20.41 12.83 -32.99
C ILE A 160 -20.51 13.72 -34.24
N LYS A 161 -21.55 13.52 -35.07
CA LYS A 161 -21.82 14.37 -36.26
C LYS A 161 -22.12 15.83 -35.88
N ALA A 162 -22.93 16.04 -34.83
CA ALA A 162 -23.30 17.38 -34.37
C ALA A 162 -22.13 18.15 -33.74
N MET A 163 -21.19 17.46 -33.13
CA MET A 163 -19.94 18.02 -32.62
C MET A 163 -18.95 18.31 -33.76
N GLU A 164 -18.76 17.36 -34.68
CA GLU A 164 -17.88 17.49 -35.85
C GLU A 164 -18.15 18.76 -36.66
N LYS A 165 -19.43 19.03 -36.97
CA LYS A 165 -19.86 20.24 -37.69
C LYS A 165 -19.41 21.55 -37.01
N VAL A 166 -19.41 21.57 -35.67
CA VAL A 166 -18.98 22.76 -34.89
C VAL A 166 -17.45 22.80 -34.76
N LEU A 167 -16.78 21.65 -34.68
CA LEU A 167 -15.32 21.56 -34.69
C LEU A 167 -14.70 21.98 -36.03
N ALA A 168 -15.35 21.69 -37.16
CA ALA A 168 -14.94 22.18 -38.48
C ALA A 168 -15.01 23.72 -38.56
N LYS A 169 -16.16 24.29 -38.23
CA LYS A 169 -16.39 25.74 -38.10
C LYS A 169 -15.41 26.41 -37.12
N ALA A 170 -15.07 25.73 -36.03
CA ALA A 170 -14.07 26.21 -35.07
C ALA A 170 -12.65 26.16 -35.63
N ARG A 171 -12.28 25.12 -36.38
CA ARG A 171 -10.98 25.01 -37.06
C ARG A 171 -10.79 26.16 -38.05
N GLU A 172 -11.76 26.42 -38.91
CA GLU A 172 -11.71 27.50 -39.90
C GLU A 172 -11.50 28.89 -39.26
N GLN A 173 -12.17 29.17 -38.14
CA GLN A 173 -12.16 30.52 -37.52
C GLN A 173 -11.10 30.72 -36.43
N LEU A 174 -10.58 29.64 -35.81
CA LEU A 174 -9.75 29.74 -34.61
C LEU A 174 -8.36 29.11 -34.75
N TYR A 175 -8.13 28.20 -35.70
CA TYR A 175 -6.92 27.38 -35.75
C TYR A 175 -5.63 28.21 -35.88
N ASP A 176 -4.75 28.01 -34.92
CA ASP A 176 -3.38 28.51 -34.85
C ASP A 176 -2.59 27.37 -34.21
N CYS A 177 -1.62 26.79 -34.92
CA CYS A 177 -0.99 25.58 -34.41
C CYS A 177 -0.10 25.82 -33.19
N LYS A 178 0.54 27.00 -33.04
CA LYS A 178 1.32 27.32 -31.83
C LYS A 178 0.39 27.47 -30.62
N LEU A 179 -0.75 28.12 -30.81
CA LEU A 179 -1.77 28.28 -29.77
C LEU A 179 -2.45 26.96 -29.41
N MET A 180 -2.85 26.15 -30.41
CA MET A 180 -3.46 24.82 -30.21
C MET A 180 -2.51 23.90 -29.44
N LEU A 181 -1.25 23.79 -29.88
CA LEU A 181 -0.24 22.97 -29.22
C LEU A 181 0.02 23.44 -27.78
N GLY A 182 0.15 24.75 -27.56
CA GLY A 182 0.33 25.33 -26.22
C GLY A 182 -0.85 25.04 -25.28
N LYS A 183 -2.09 25.09 -25.77
CA LYS A 183 -3.29 24.76 -24.96
C LYS A 183 -3.42 23.27 -24.69
N LEU A 184 -3.15 22.41 -25.69
CA LEU A 184 -3.10 20.95 -25.48
C LEU A 184 -2.04 20.55 -24.45
N ARG A 185 -0.83 21.11 -24.55
CA ARG A 185 0.26 20.89 -23.59
C ARG A 185 -0.12 21.34 -22.16
N ALA A 186 -0.73 22.52 -22.01
CA ALA A 186 -1.20 23.01 -20.72
C ALA A 186 -2.32 22.14 -20.12
N MET A 187 -3.26 21.66 -20.95
CA MET A 187 -4.30 20.72 -20.52
C MET A 187 -3.71 19.37 -20.09
N LEU A 188 -2.77 18.82 -20.86
CA LEU A 188 -2.06 17.57 -20.53
C LEU A 188 -1.33 17.69 -19.18
N GLN A 189 -0.57 18.78 -18.96
CA GLN A 189 0.10 19.01 -17.68
C GLN A 189 -0.90 19.08 -16.52
N ALA A 190 -1.99 19.85 -16.66
CA ALA A 190 -3.01 19.95 -15.61
C ALA A 190 -3.69 18.61 -15.29
N SER A 191 -3.95 17.77 -16.31
CA SER A 191 -4.48 16.42 -16.12
C SER A 191 -3.47 15.48 -15.45
N VAL A 192 -2.18 15.52 -15.82
CA VAL A 192 -1.12 14.74 -15.15
C VAL A 192 -0.95 15.16 -13.69
N GLU A 193 -0.99 16.46 -13.40
CA GLU A 193 -0.95 16.98 -12.02
C GLU A 193 -2.17 16.55 -11.20
N GLN A 194 -3.38 16.56 -11.78
CA GLN A 194 -4.59 16.07 -11.13
C GLN A 194 -4.53 14.56 -10.84
N VAL A 195 -4.12 13.73 -11.81
CA VAL A 195 -3.92 12.28 -11.62
C VAL A 195 -2.86 12.02 -10.54
N MET A 196 -1.78 12.80 -10.52
CA MET A 196 -0.74 12.70 -9.49
C MET A 196 -1.18 13.16 -8.09
N SER A 197 -2.18 14.04 -7.97
CA SER A 197 -2.84 14.30 -6.68
C SER A 197 -3.66 13.09 -6.26
N LEU A 198 -4.60 12.67 -7.09
CA LEU A 198 -5.49 11.54 -6.79
C LEU A 198 -4.73 10.24 -6.48
N LYS A 199 -3.58 10.00 -7.13
CA LYS A 199 -2.68 8.87 -6.84
C LYS A 199 -2.02 8.97 -5.45
N LYS A 200 -1.71 10.18 -4.96
CA LYS A 200 -1.22 10.40 -3.59
C LYS A 200 -2.33 10.25 -2.56
N ASP A 201 -3.49 10.82 -2.84
CA ASP A 201 -4.66 10.82 -1.95
C ASP A 201 -5.19 9.38 -1.76
N SER A 202 -5.33 8.63 -2.86
CA SER A 202 -5.63 7.20 -2.86
C SER A 202 -4.58 6.38 -2.09
N MET A 203 -3.29 6.58 -2.38
CA MET A 203 -2.21 5.87 -1.68
C MET A 203 -2.21 6.16 -0.18
N PHE A 204 -2.53 7.37 0.25
CA PHE A 204 -2.69 7.71 1.67
C PHE A 204 -3.87 6.98 2.31
N LEU A 205 -5.06 7.04 1.70
CA LEU A 205 -6.26 6.40 2.21
C LEU A 205 -6.10 4.87 2.30
N SER A 206 -5.52 4.22 1.29
CA SER A 206 -5.20 2.79 1.35
C SER A 206 -4.17 2.45 2.44
N GLN A 207 -3.21 3.35 2.70
CA GLN A 207 -2.25 3.18 3.81
C GLN A 207 -2.85 3.45 5.18
N LEU A 208 -3.89 4.26 5.29
CA LEU A 208 -4.63 4.51 6.53
C LEU A 208 -5.50 3.29 6.86
N ALA A 209 -6.33 2.85 5.91
CA ALA A 209 -7.19 1.68 6.05
C ALA A 209 -6.41 0.36 6.28
N ALA A 210 -5.18 0.23 5.76
CA ALA A 210 -4.29 -0.88 6.04
C ALA A 210 -3.62 -0.85 7.44
N LYS A 211 -3.77 0.24 8.21
CA LYS A 211 -3.23 0.42 9.57
C LYS A 211 -4.31 0.47 10.64
N THR A 212 -5.53 0.91 10.30
CA THR A 212 -6.68 0.94 11.22
C THR A 212 -7.11 -0.48 11.63
N VAL A 213 -7.37 -0.69 12.91
CA VAL A 213 -7.99 -1.93 13.41
C VAL A 213 -9.48 -1.90 13.04
N PRO A 214 -10.03 -2.90 12.33
CA PRO A 214 -11.47 -2.96 12.04
C PRO A 214 -12.31 -3.04 13.32
N ASN A 215 -13.45 -2.34 13.33
CA ASN A 215 -14.36 -2.28 14.48
C ASN A 215 -14.78 -3.69 14.98
N ALA A 216 -14.93 -4.66 14.08
CA ALA A 216 -15.24 -6.04 14.42
C ALA A 216 -14.12 -6.72 15.24
N ILE A 217 -12.84 -6.53 14.85
CA ILE A 217 -11.68 -7.05 15.58
C ILE A 217 -11.51 -6.34 16.93
N HIS A 218 -11.72 -5.02 16.97
CA HIS A 218 -11.68 -4.26 18.22
C HIS A 218 -12.76 -4.73 19.21
N CYS A 219 -14.01 -4.91 18.74
CA CYS A 219 -15.11 -5.50 19.51
C CYS A 219 -14.76 -6.90 20.06
N LEU A 220 -14.17 -7.76 19.21
CA LEU A 220 -13.76 -9.11 19.59
C LEU A 220 -12.72 -9.08 20.72
N SER A 221 -11.64 -8.31 20.55
CA SER A 221 -10.59 -8.18 21.57
C SER A 221 -11.15 -7.61 22.88
N MET A 222 -11.95 -6.54 22.85
CA MET A 222 -12.55 -5.96 24.06
C MET A 222 -13.37 -6.98 24.84
N ARG A 223 -14.27 -7.71 24.16
CA ARG A 223 -15.16 -8.67 24.83
C ARG A 223 -14.41 -9.84 25.41
N LEU A 224 -13.51 -10.45 24.65
CA LEU A 224 -12.70 -11.58 25.14
C LEU A 224 -11.79 -11.18 26.31
N THR A 225 -11.23 -9.96 26.31
CA THR A 225 -10.47 -9.44 27.45
C THR A 225 -11.33 -9.27 28.72
N ILE A 226 -12.58 -8.79 28.60
CA ILE A 226 -13.49 -8.69 29.76
C ILE A 226 -13.77 -10.09 30.34
N GLU A 227 -14.16 -11.03 29.49
CA GLU A 227 -14.48 -12.42 29.87
C GLU A 227 -13.26 -13.11 30.54
N TYR A 228 -12.04 -12.87 30.05
CA TYR A 228 -10.81 -13.38 30.68
C TYR A 228 -10.65 -12.92 32.13
N TYR A 229 -10.86 -11.62 32.38
CA TYR A 229 -10.68 -11.05 33.72
C TYR A 229 -11.84 -11.36 34.68
N LEU A 230 -13.01 -11.75 34.17
CA LEU A 230 -14.12 -12.31 34.95
C LEU A 230 -13.94 -13.81 35.29
N LEU A 231 -13.24 -14.57 34.44
CA LEU A 231 -13.00 -16.01 34.63
C LEU A 231 -12.13 -16.29 35.88
N PRO A 232 -12.46 -17.25 36.76
CA PRO A 232 -11.61 -17.63 37.91
C PRO A 232 -10.19 -18.07 37.50
N ALA A 233 -9.19 -17.78 38.33
CA ALA A 233 -7.77 -17.96 38.00
C ALA A 233 -7.37 -19.41 37.72
N GLU A 234 -8.09 -20.37 38.32
CA GLU A 234 -7.92 -21.81 38.12
C GLU A 234 -8.29 -22.22 36.69
N LYS A 235 -9.29 -21.55 36.11
CA LYS A 235 -9.80 -21.78 34.75
C LYS A 235 -9.03 -21.03 33.67
N ARG A 236 -8.11 -20.12 34.03
CA ARG A 236 -7.22 -19.41 33.09
C ARG A 236 -6.00 -20.24 32.66
N LYS A 237 -5.81 -21.44 33.18
CA LYS A 237 -4.63 -22.28 32.95
C LYS A 237 -4.80 -23.15 31.71
N PHE A 238 -3.89 -23.04 30.75
CA PHE A 238 -3.80 -24.00 29.64
C PHE A 238 -3.34 -25.38 30.12
N PRO A 239 -3.83 -26.47 29.49
CA PRO A 239 -3.35 -27.82 29.76
C PRO A 239 -1.98 -28.06 29.11
N ARG A 240 -1.27 -29.07 29.62
CA ARG A 240 0.02 -29.57 29.11
C ARG A 240 1.20 -28.61 29.19
N SER A 241 1.33 -27.88 30.29
CA SER A 241 2.47 -26.98 30.52
C SER A 241 3.83 -27.71 30.57
N GLU A 242 3.84 -29.02 30.84
CA GLU A 242 5.04 -29.88 30.76
C GLU A 242 5.67 -29.96 29.36
N ASN A 243 4.90 -29.65 28.30
CA ASN A 243 5.39 -29.66 26.93
C ASN A 243 6.18 -28.40 26.53
N LEU A 244 6.08 -27.30 27.29
CA LEU A 244 6.56 -25.98 26.84
C LEU A 244 8.06 -25.89 26.61
N GLU A 245 8.85 -26.74 27.27
CA GLU A 245 10.32 -26.75 27.18
C GLU A 245 10.88 -28.06 26.58
N ASN A 246 10.01 -28.95 26.09
CA ASN A 246 10.39 -30.32 25.70
C ASN A 246 10.97 -30.37 24.27
N PRO A 247 12.30 -30.47 24.07
CA PRO A 247 12.95 -30.31 22.75
C PRO A 247 12.65 -31.44 21.75
N LYS A 248 11.84 -32.43 22.13
CA LYS A 248 11.33 -33.49 21.24
C LYS A 248 10.04 -33.08 20.51
N LEU A 249 9.51 -31.89 20.78
CA LEU A 249 8.25 -31.38 20.23
C LEU A 249 8.47 -30.28 19.18
N TYR A 250 7.43 -30.00 18.40
CA TYR A 250 7.45 -29.00 17.35
C TYR A 250 7.01 -27.65 17.92
N HIS A 251 7.99 -26.80 18.24
CA HIS A 251 7.77 -25.47 18.82
C HIS A 251 7.61 -24.39 17.75
N TYR A 252 6.53 -23.61 17.87
CA TYR A 252 6.20 -22.51 16.98
C TYR A 252 6.22 -21.20 17.77
N ALA A 253 6.88 -20.16 17.24
CA ALA A 253 6.81 -18.80 17.76
C ALA A 253 5.89 -17.96 16.86
N LEU A 254 4.88 -17.33 17.46
CA LEU A 254 3.87 -16.52 16.76
C LEU A 254 3.63 -15.23 17.53
N PHE A 255 4.04 -14.09 16.97
CA PHE A 255 3.97 -12.79 17.66
C PHE A 255 2.91 -11.90 16.99
N SER A 256 1.84 -11.55 17.71
CA SER A 256 0.66 -10.91 17.11
C SER A 256 -0.11 -10.01 18.09
N ASP A 257 -0.66 -8.91 17.56
CA ASP A 257 -1.66 -8.06 18.21
C ASP A 257 -3.10 -8.39 17.77
N ASN A 258 -3.30 -9.46 17.00
CA ASN A 258 -4.56 -9.79 16.34
C ASN A 258 -4.96 -11.24 16.62
N VAL A 259 -5.86 -11.41 17.60
CA VAL A 259 -6.41 -12.71 18.04
C VAL A 259 -6.94 -13.54 16.88
N LEU A 260 -7.63 -12.92 15.92
CA LEU A 260 -8.25 -13.66 14.83
C LEU A 260 -7.22 -14.16 13.81
N ALA A 261 -6.22 -13.33 13.49
CA ALA A 261 -5.10 -13.72 12.64
C ALA A 261 -4.29 -14.87 13.27
N ALA A 262 -3.89 -14.72 14.53
CA ALA A 262 -3.20 -15.77 15.29
C ALA A 262 -4.03 -17.07 15.35
N SER A 263 -5.36 -16.97 15.49
CA SER A 263 -6.23 -18.14 15.47
C SER A 263 -6.20 -18.91 14.14
N VAL A 264 -6.11 -18.21 13.00
CA VAL A 264 -6.01 -18.86 11.68
C VAL A 264 -4.66 -19.53 11.50
N VAL A 265 -3.55 -18.93 11.95
CA VAL A 265 -2.24 -19.58 11.91
C VAL A 265 -2.24 -20.88 12.70
N VAL A 266 -2.72 -20.86 13.95
CA VAL A 266 -2.78 -22.06 14.81
C VAL A 266 -3.74 -23.11 14.24
N ASN A 267 -4.98 -22.73 13.88
CA ASN A 267 -5.98 -23.66 13.34
C ASN A 267 -5.55 -24.27 12.00
N SER A 268 -5.02 -23.46 11.08
CA SER A 268 -4.55 -23.95 9.77
C SER A 268 -3.31 -24.85 9.90
N THR A 269 -2.43 -24.59 10.87
CA THR A 269 -1.32 -25.50 11.18
C THR A 269 -1.84 -26.85 11.69
N ILE A 270 -2.78 -26.83 12.65
CA ILE A 270 -3.27 -28.05 13.31
C ILE A 270 -4.21 -28.88 12.44
N MET A 271 -5.05 -28.26 11.62
CA MET A 271 -5.91 -28.98 10.66
C MET A 271 -5.12 -29.70 9.56
N ASN A 272 -3.85 -29.34 9.34
CA ASN A 272 -2.96 -29.96 8.36
C ASN A 272 -1.81 -30.79 8.99
N ALA A 273 -1.79 -30.94 10.32
CA ALA A 273 -0.78 -31.71 11.04
C ALA A 273 -1.14 -33.19 11.16
N LYS A 274 -0.19 -34.10 10.91
CA LYS A 274 -0.40 -35.57 11.07
C LYS A 274 -0.61 -35.99 12.52
N ASP A 275 0.01 -35.29 13.47
CA ASP A 275 -0.16 -35.54 14.90
C ASP A 275 -0.19 -34.24 15.71
N PRO A 276 -1.37 -33.61 15.83
CA PRO A 276 -1.57 -32.40 16.63
C PRO A 276 -1.07 -32.46 18.08
N SER A 277 -0.85 -33.65 18.66
CA SER A 277 -0.37 -33.75 20.05
C SER A 277 1.08 -33.33 20.24
N LYS A 278 1.89 -33.28 19.17
CA LYS A 278 3.31 -32.91 19.20
C LYS A 278 3.61 -31.42 18.96
N HIS A 279 2.59 -30.59 18.77
CA HIS A 279 2.75 -29.18 18.42
C HIS A 279 2.58 -28.28 19.64
N VAL A 280 3.49 -27.31 19.79
CA VAL A 280 3.53 -26.36 20.90
C VAL A 280 3.61 -24.95 20.31
N PHE A 281 2.57 -24.14 20.45
CA PHE A 281 2.60 -22.75 20.02
C PHE A 281 2.87 -21.84 21.22
N HIS A 282 3.92 -21.03 21.10
CA HIS A 282 4.19 -19.92 21.98
C HIS A 282 3.73 -18.62 21.30
N LEU A 283 2.62 -18.07 21.77
CA LEU A 283 2.06 -16.83 21.28
C LEU A 283 2.53 -15.69 22.16
N VAL A 284 3.17 -14.66 21.59
CA VAL A 284 3.52 -13.44 22.34
C VAL A 284 2.68 -12.27 21.83
N THR A 285 2.07 -11.56 22.77
CA THR A 285 1.12 -10.46 22.54
C THR A 285 1.45 -9.29 23.45
N ASP A 286 0.94 -8.10 23.12
CA ASP A 286 0.92 -6.96 24.03
C ASP A 286 -0.09 -7.17 25.18
N LYS A 287 0.10 -6.39 26.25
CA LYS A 287 -0.78 -6.35 27.43
C LYS A 287 -2.25 -6.02 27.15
N LEU A 288 -2.57 -5.33 26.05
CA LEU A 288 -3.96 -4.96 25.71
C LEU A 288 -4.73 -6.15 25.12
N ASN A 289 -4.05 -6.95 24.30
CA ASN A 289 -4.59 -8.13 23.65
C ASN A 289 -4.35 -9.44 24.43
N PHE A 290 -3.51 -9.43 25.46
CA PHE A 290 -3.19 -10.60 26.30
C PHE A 290 -4.43 -11.33 26.84
N GLY A 291 -5.40 -10.60 27.42
CA GLY A 291 -6.63 -11.21 27.93
C GLY A 291 -7.45 -11.86 26.81
N ALA A 292 -7.64 -11.15 25.70
CA ALA A 292 -8.37 -11.64 24.54
C ALA A 292 -7.74 -12.89 23.90
N MET A 293 -6.41 -12.89 23.76
CA MET A 293 -5.64 -14.00 23.19
C MET A 293 -5.76 -15.25 24.07
N ASN A 294 -5.60 -15.11 25.39
CA ASN A 294 -5.84 -16.20 26.34
C ASN A 294 -7.27 -16.74 26.23
N MET A 295 -8.28 -15.87 26.35
CA MET A 295 -9.69 -16.30 26.36
C MET A 295 -10.10 -16.99 25.06
N TRP A 296 -9.60 -16.53 23.91
CA TRP A 296 -9.90 -17.16 22.62
C TRP A 296 -9.50 -18.63 22.58
N PHE A 297 -8.25 -18.95 22.98
CA PHE A 297 -7.75 -20.33 22.96
C PHE A 297 -8.25 -21.18 24.14
N LEU A 298 -8.68 -20.57 25.25
CA LEU A 298 -9.41 -21.27 26.33
C LEU A 298 -10.83 -21.66 25.86
N LEU A 299 -11.52 -20.81 25.10
CA LEU A 299 -12.83 -21.10 24.50
C LEU A 299 -12.73 -22.01 23.26
N ASN A 300 -11.64 -21.93 22.50
CA ASN A 300 -11.40 -22.69 21.28
C ASN A 300 -10.07 -23.47 21.34
N PRO A 301 -9.96 -24.55 22.14
CA PRO A 301 -8.76 -25.37 22.19
C PRO A 301 -8.44 -26.00 20.82
N PRO A 302 -7.22 -25.81 20.26
CA PRO A 302 -6.84 -26.32 18.95
C PRO A 302 -6.49 -27.81 19.00
N GLY A 303 -7.53 -28.63 19.18
CA GLY A 303 -7.47 -30.08 19.18
C GLY A 303 -6.62 -30.64 20.32
N LYS A 304 -5.44 -31.19 20.00
CA LYS A 304 -4.49 -31.74 20.97
C LYS A 304 -3.19 -30.93 21.10
N ALA A 305 -3.08 -29.76 20.47
CA ALA A 305 -1.87 -28.94 20.58
C ALA A 305 -1.70 -28.33 21.97
N THR A 306 -0.46 -27.99 22.33
CA THR A 306 -0.16 -27.20 23.52
C THR A 306 -0.15 -25.71 23.14
N ILE A 307 -0.76 -24.87 23.97
CA ILE A 307 -0.83 -23.42 23.79
C ILE A 307 -0.19 -22.73 24.99
N ASN A 308 0.67 -21.76 24.70
CA ASN A 308 1.19 -20.79 25.65
C ASN A 308 0.87 -19.39 25.13
N VAL A 309 0.45 -18.48 26.01
CA VAL A 309 0.24 -17.07 25.69
C VAL A 309 1.05 -16.22 26.66
N GLU A 310 1.98 -15.44 26.14
CA GLU A 310 2.94 -14.64 26.87
C GLU A 310 2.70 -13.15 26.64
N ASN A 311 2.90 -12.36 27.68
CA ASN A 311 2.80 -10.91 27.63
C ASN A 311 4.20 -10.30 27.42
N VAL A 312 4.41 -9.57 26.32
CA VAL A 312 5.71 -8.93 26.03
C VAL A 312 6.12 -7.92 27.11
N ASP A 313 5.14 -7.28 27.76
CA ASP A 313 5.37 -6.31 28.84
C ASP A 313 5.90 -6.95 30.14
N GLU A 314 5.93 -8.28 30.24
CA GLU A 314 6.49 -9.03 31.39
C GLU A 314 7.94 -9.49 31.15
N PHE A 315 8.48 -9.32 29.94
CA PHE A 315 9.86 -9.67 29.60
C PHE A 315 10.85 -8.66 30.21
N LYS A 316 11.27 -8.89 31.47
CA LYS A 316 12.18 -8.00 32.23
C LYS A 316 13.49 -7.63 31.52
N TRP A 317 13.98 -8.47 30.60
CA TRP A 317 15.18 -8.22 29.80
C TRP A 317 14.93 -7.27 28.61
N LEU A 318 13.67 -7.07 28.20
CA LEU A 318 13.28 -6.25 27.06
C LEU A 318 13.08 -4.78 27.49
N ASN A 319 14.19 -4.10 27.73
CA ASN A 319 14.25 -2.68 28.13
C ASN A 319 15.19 -1.89 27.20
N SER A 320 15.20 -0.56 27.29
CA SER A 320 16.04 0.30 26.44
C SER A 320 17.55 0.21 26.72
N SER A 321 17.96 -0.30 27.89
CA SER A 321 19.38 -0.59 28.16
C SER A 321 19.88 -1.77 27.31
N TYR A 322 19.03 -2.77 27.06
CA TYR A 322 19.39 -3.96 26.27
C TYR A 322 18.92 -3.91 24.80
N CYS A 323 17.82 -3.23 24.49
CA CYS A 323 17.24 -3.20 23.15
C CYS A 323 17.45 -1.84 22.45
N PRO A 324 18.30 -1.75 21.41
CA PRO A 324 18.52 -0.52 20.66
C PRO A 324 17.25 0.11 20.06
N VAL A 325 16.27 -0.72 19.67
CA VAL A 325 15.01 -0.20 19.10
C VAL A 325 14.15 0.49 20.17
N LEU A 326 14.10 -0.04 21.40
CA LEU A 326 13.45 0.66 22.52
C LEU A 326 14.20 1.95 22.87
N ARG A 327 15.53 1.91 22.93
CA ARG A 327 16.35 3.11 23.17
C ARG A 327 16.08 4.20 22.14
N GLN A 328 16.04 3.83 20.85
CA GLN A 328 15.67 4.74 19.77
C GLN A 328 14.24 5.30 19.96
N LEU A 329 13.25 4.44 20.23
CA LEU A 329 11.85 4.83 20.45
C LEU A 329 11.63 5.79 21.61
N GLU A 330 12.45 5.70 22.65
CA GLU A 330 12.37 6.58 23.81
C GLU A 330 12.90 8.00 23.52
N THR A 331 13.72 8.20 22.48
CA THR A 331 14.25 9.52 22.10
C THR A 331 13.18 10.52 21.64
N ALA A 332 13.40 11.80 21.94
CA ALA A 332 12.53 12.89 21.50
C ALA A 332 12.46 12.98 19.95
N ALA A 333 13.58 12.79 19.26
CA ALA A 333 13.66 12.87 17.80
C ALA A 333 12.83 11.79 17.09
N MET A 334 12.86 10.54 17.57
CA MET A 334 11.98 9.49 17.03
C MET A 334 10.51 9.76 17.35
N LYS A 335 10.20 10.21 18.58
CA LYS A 335 8.83 10.59 18.96
C LYS A 335 8.29 11.71 18.04
N GLU A 336 9.11 12.71 17.73
CA GLU A 336 8.76 13.79 16.79
C GLU A 336 8.56 13.28 15.36
N TYR A 337 9.49 12.48 14.83
CA TYR A 337 9.42 11.93 13.47
C TYR A 337 8.12 11.13 13.22
N TYR A 338 7.73 10.29 14.17
CA TYR A 338 6.56 9.41 14.05
C TYR A 338 5.23 10.06 14.46
N PHE A 339 5.19 10.89 15.52
CA PHE A 339 3.91 11.33 16.12
C PHE A 339 3.50 12.77 15.82
N LYS A 340 4.35 13.68 15.32
CA LYS A 340 3.90 15.04 14.96
C LYS A 340 3.08 15.07 13.67
N ALA A 341 1.81 15.44 13.75
CA ALA A 341 1.08 15.97 12.61
C ALA A 341 1.74 17.26 12.08
N ASP A 342 1.38 17.65 10.85
CA ASP A 342 1.55 18.98 10.27
C ASP A 342 2.95 19.60 10.23
N GLN A 343 3.77 19.12 9.27
CA GLN A 343 4.65 20.01 8.52
C GLN A 343 4.58 19.71 7.01
N PRO A 344 4.14 20.68 6.16
CA PRO A 344 4.21 20.56 4.71
C PRO A 344 5.63 20.82 4.22
N THR A 345 6.50 19.82 4.34
CA THR A 345 7.85 19.87 3.75
C THR A 345 7.78 19.73 2.22
N ASN A 346 8.56 20.53 1.49
CA ASN A 346 8.55 20.56 0.02
C ASN A 346 9.09 19.26 -0.64
N SER A 347 9.62 18.32 0.14
CA SER A 347 9.98 16.96 -0.26
C SER A 347 8.74 16.04 -0.27
N GLY A 348 7.97 16.12 -1.37
CA GLY A 348 6.60 15.63 -1.41
C GLY A 348 6.36 14.13 -1.23
N SER A 349 5.31 13.79 -0.47
CA SER A 349 4.65 12.47 -0.35
C SER A 349 5.46 11.27 0.17
N SER A 350 6.79 11.30 0.17
CA SER A 350 7.65 10.17 0.54
C SER A 350 7.88 9.98 2.05
N ASN A 351 7.00 10.50 2.92
CA ASN A 351 7.08 10.36 4.38
C ASN A 351 5.82 9.72 5.01
N LEU A 352 4.71 9.58 4.27
CA LEU A 352 3.41 9.17 4.84
C LEU A 352 3.26 7.63 4.95
N LYS A 353 3.89 6.89 4.01
CA LYS A 353 4.12 5.43 4.12
C LYS A 353 4.97 5.06 5.34
N TYR A 354 5.78 6.01 5.81
CA TYR A 354 6.87 5.80 6.77
C TYR A 354 6.40 5.98 8.22
N ARG A 355 5.23 6.59 8.44
CA ARG A 355 4.54 6.62 9.75
C ARG A 355 3.64 5.40 9.89
N ASN A 356 4.19 4.31 10.42
CA ASN A 356 3.44 3.10 10.76
C ASN A 356 3.87 2.56 12.13
N PRO A 357 3.01 2.64 13.17
CA PRO A 357 3.29 2.06 14.48
C PRO A 357 3.61 0.56 14.45
N LYS A 358 3.15 -0.22 13.46
CA LYS A 358 3.54 -1.65 13.35
C LYS A 358 5.02 -1.85 13.00
N TYR A 359 5.73 -0.87 12.43
CA TYR A 359 7.21 -0.91 12.30
C TYR A 359 7.95 -0.51 13.59
N LEU A 360 7.20 -0.13 14.63
CA LEU A 360 7.69 0.15 15.99
C LEU A 360 7.16 -0.85 17.02
N SER A 361 6.21 -1.71 16.63
CA SER A 361 5.66 -2.75 17.49
C SER A 361 6.78 -3.70 17.91
N MET A 362 7.01 -3.81 19.22
CA MET A 362 8.06 -4.66 19.75
C MET A 362 7.83 -6.14 19.44
N LEU A 363 6.58 -6.58 19.25
CA LEU A 363 6.24 -7.92 18.76
C LEU A 363 6.94 -8.23 17.43
N ASN A 364 7.04 -7.25 16.52
CA ASN A 364 7.77 -7.42 15.27
C ASN A 364 9.29 -7.50 15.47
N HIS A 365 9.85 -6.89 16.52
CA HIS A 365 11.27 -6.96 16.83
C HIS A 365 11.66 -8.15 17.73
N LEU A 366 10.72 -8.79 18.44
CA LEU A 366 10.94 -10.04 19.20
C LEU A 366 11.52 -11.16 18.33
N ARG A 367 11.30 -11.14 17.01
CA ARG A 367 11.88 -12.13 16.08
C ARG A 367 13.42 -12.13 16.07
N PHE A 368 14.08 -11.09 16.59
CA PHE A 368 15.53 -11.01 16.78
C PHE A 368 16.02 -11.46 18.18
N TYR A 369 15.08 -11.88 19.03
CA TYR A 369 15.30 -12.27 20.43
C TYR A 369 14.79 -13.68 20.75
N LEU A 370 14.56 -14.52 19.73
CA LEU A 370 14.05 -15.89 19.91
C LEU A 370 14.84 -16.73 20.94
N PRO A 371 16.19 -16.64 21.05
CA PRO A 371 16.91 -17.33 22.12
C PRO A 371 16.79 -16.71 23.52
N GLN A 372 16.38 -15.44 23.64
CA GLN A 372 16.13 -14.78 24.92
C GLN A 372 14.70 -15.07 25.43
N VAL A 373 13.73 -15.21 24.51
CA VAL A 373 12.38 -15.71 24.85
C VAL A 373 12.43 -17.22 25.14
N TYR A 374 13.12 -18.02 24.31
CA TYR A 374 13.15 -19.48 24.39
C TYR A 374 14.57 -20.05 24.60
N PRO A 375 15.24 -19.75 25.74
CA PRO A 375 16.65 -20.10 25.96
C PRO A 375 16.93 -21.61 26.06
N LYS A 376 15.93 -22.42 26.41
CA LYS A 376 16.04 -23.88 26.55
C LYS A 376 15.78 -24.65 25.25
N LEU A 377 15.25 -24.00 24.21
CA LEU A 377 14.93 -24.66 22.94
C LEU A 377 16.12 -24.64 21.98
N ASP A 378 16.18 -25.67 21.12
CA ASP A 378 17.25 -25.89 20.14
C ASP A 378 16.90 -25.42 18.73
N LYS A 379 15.71 -25.77 18.24
CA LYS A 379 15.12 -25.27 17.00
C LYS A 379 13.72 -24.73 17.28
N ILE A 380 13.30 -23.71 16.54
CA ILE A 380 11.94 -23.15 16.59
C ILE A 380 11.50 -22.71 15.20
N LEU A 381 10.22 -22.90 14.86
CA LEU A 381 9.65 -22.34 13.65
C LEU A 381 8.95 -21.01 13.95
N PHE A 382 9.45 -19.92 13.41
CA PHE A 382 8.78 -18.62 13.50
C PHE A 382 7.71 -18.51 12.41
N LEU A 383 6.52 -18.04 12.80
CA LEU A 383 5.39 -17.75 11.92
C LEU A 383 4.91 -16.30 12.14
N ASP A 384 4.70 -15.53 11.07
CA ASP A 384 3.97 -14.25 11.14
C ASP A 384 2.44 -14.50 11.22
N ASP A 385 1.66 -13.52 11.65
CA ASP A 385 0.19 -13.68 11.84
C ASP A 385 -0.63 -13.63 10.54
N ASP A 386 -0.02 -13.20 9.44
CA ASP A 386 -0.65 -13.02 8.14
C ASP A 386 -0.43 -14.20 7.17
N ILE A 387 -0.22 -15.41 7.69
CA ILE A 387 -0.09 -16.65 6.90
C ILE A 387 -1.33 -17.56 6.98
N VAL A 388 -1.38 -18.52 6.06
CA VAL A 388 -2.20 -19.75 6.17
C VAL A 388 -1.30 -20.95 5.91
N VAL A 389 -1.40 -21.97 6.77
CA VAL A 389 -0.73 -23.26 6.58
C VAL A 389 -1.66 -24.23 5.87
N GLN A 390 -1.15 -24.95 4.88
CA GLN A 390 -1.93 -25.87 4.03
C GLN A 390 -1.38 -27.30 4.02
N LYS A 391 -0.21 -27.54 4.62
CA LYS A 391 0.47 -28.85 4.67
C LYS A 391 1.21 -29.01 5.99
N ASP A 392 1.48 -30.25 6.37
CA ASP A 392 2.25 -30.60 7.56
C ASP A 392 3.66 -29.96 7.53
N LEU A 393 3.99 -29.17 8.54
CA LEU A 393 5.25 -28.42 8.66
C LEU A 393 6.37 -29.18 9.39
N THR A 394 6.11 -30.37 9.94
CA THR A 394 7.10 -31.11 10.76
C THR A 394 8.37 -31.47 9.99
N GLY A 395 8.28 -31.63 8.67
CA GLY A 395 9.44 -31.87 7.79
C GLY A 395 10.52 -30.79 7.86
N LEU A 396 10.19 -29.56 8.27
CA LEU A 396 11.15 -28.46 8.43
C LEU A 396 12.16 -28.70 9.57
N TRP A 397 11.82 -29.50 10.59
CA TRP A 397 12.76 -29.85 11.66
C TRP A 397 13.87 -30.78 11.16
N SER A 398 13.53 -31.66 10.21
CA SER A 398 14.46 -32.59 9.55
C SER A 398 15.36 -31.92 8.49
N VAL A 399 15.15 -30.65 8.16
CA VAL A 399 16.04 -29.92 7.25
C VAL A 399 17.38 -29.64 7.94
N GLU A 400 18.46 -30.06 7.29
CA GLU A 400 19.81 -29.69 7.66
C GLU A 400 20.11 -28.25 7.22
N LEU A 401 20.38 -27.37 8.18
CA LEU A 401 20.79 -25.99 7.87
C LEU A 401 22.30 -25.88 7.59
N HIS A 402 23.06 -26.98 7.57
CA HIS A 402 24.51 -27.03 7.33
C HIS A 402 25.32 -25.93 8.06
N GLY A 403 25.04 -25.72 9.36
CA GLY A 403 25.72 -24.71 10.19
C GLY A 403 25.29 -23.24 9.97
N LYS A 404 24.29 -23.01 9.11
CA LYS A 404 23.54 -21.75 9.00
C LYS A 404 22.60 -21.60 10.21
N VAL A 405 22.16 -20.37 10.49
CA VAL A 405 21.32 -20.04 11.66
C VAL A 405 19.84 -20.24 11.32
N ASN A 406 19.42 -19.92 10.10
CA ASN A 406 18.02 -19.99 9.69
C ASN A 406 17.82 -20.67 8.33
N GLY A 407 16.66 -21.33 8.18
CA GLY A 407 16.10 -21.73 6.90
C GLY A 407 14.97 -20.78 6.51
N ALA A 408 15.04 -20.21 5.30
CA ALA A 408 13.99 -19.36 4.74
C ALA A 408 13.88 -19.57 3.22
N VAL A 409 12.71 -19.32 2.64
CA VAL A 409 12.56 -19.32 1.18
C VAL A 409 13.15 -18.03 0.61
N GLU A 410 14.05 -18.17 -0.36
CA GLU A 410 14.58 -17.06 -1.15
C GLU A 410 13.52 -16.49 -2.08
N THR A 411 13.40 -15.17 -2.11
CA THR A 411 12.37 -14.46 -2.86
C THR A 411 12.82 -14.04 -4.26
N CYS A 412 14.09 -14.26 -4.63
CA CYS A 412 14.63 -13.77 -5.90
C CYS A 412 13.89 -14.33 -7.13
N GLY A 413 13.36 -13.40 -7.91
CA GLY A 413 12.54 -13.59 -9.10
C GLY A 413 11.98 -12.23 -9.53
N GLU A 414 11.15 -12.19 -10.58
CA GLU A 414 10.71 -10.94 -11.22
C GLU A 414 9.93 -9.97 -10.30
N SER A 415 9.32 -10.49 -9.23
CA SER A 415 8.37 -9.74 -8.37
C SER A 415 8.92 -9.34 -6.99
N PHE A 416 10.18 -9.67 -6.68
CA PHE A 416 10.81 -9.46 -5.38
C PHE A 416 12.27 -9.03 -5.55
N HIS A 417 12.83 -8.37 -4.54
CA HIS A 417 14.04 -7.59 -4.70
C HIS A 417 15.29 -8.25 -4.10
N ARG A 418 16.45 -7.92 -4.67
CA ARG A 418 17.77 -8.22 -4.07
C ARG A 418 18.10 -7.19 -2.99
N PHE A 419 19.26 -7.30 -2.36
CA PHE A 419 19.67 -6.41 -1.28
C PHE A 419 19.67 -4.92 -1.71
N ASP A 420 19.91 -4.63 -3.00
CA ASP A 420 19.96 -3.30 -3.60
C ASP A 420 18.70 -2.41 -3.37
N LYS A 421 17.50 -2.99 -3.20
CA LYS A 421 16.28 -2.21 -2.91
C LYS A 421 15.99 -2.04 -1.42
N TYR A 422 16.68 -2.77 -0.55
CA TYR A 422 16.47 -2.74 0.89
C TYR A 422 17.53 -1.91 1.62
N LEU A 423 18.76 -1.87 1.11
CA LEU A 423 19.92 -1.25 1.75
C LEU A 423 20.49 -0.11 0.90
N ASN A 424 21.07 0.89 1.56
CA ASN A 424 21.70 2.04 0.91
C ASN A 424 23.15 1.72 0.51
N PHE A 425 23.35 1.15 -0.68
CA PHE A 425 24.69 0.82 -1.19
C PHE A 425 25.61 2.03 -1.46
N SER A 426 25.07 3.25 -1.51
CA SER A 426 25.86 4.47 -1.52
C SER A 426 26.55 4.77 -0.18
N ASN A 427 26.19 4.06 0.90
CA ASN A 427 26.89 4.14 2.18
C ASN A 427 28.01 3.08 2.25
N PRO A 428 29.27 3.45 2.55
CA PRO A 428 30.39 2.50 2.63
C PRO A 428 30.17 1.34 3.60
N HIS A 429 29.47 1.53 4.72
CA HIS A 429 29.20 0.45 5.66
C HIS A 429 28.32 -0.66 5.05
N ILE A 430 27.52 -0.35 4.01
CA ILE A 430 26.77 -1.35 3.26
C ILE A 430 27.64 -1.96 2.15
N SER A 431 28.19 -1.13 1.25
CA SER A 431 28.90 -1.62 0.06
C SER A 431 30.23 -2.33 0.34
N GLN A 432 30.82 -2.18 1.53
CA GLN A 432 32.00 -2.94 1.96
C GLN A 432 31.66 -4.29 2.63
N ASN A 433 30.39 -4.54 3.02
CA ASN A 433 30.00 -5.70 3.82
C ASN A 433 29.00 -6.64 3.12
N PHE A 434 28.28 -6.16 2.09
CA PHE A 434 27.23 -6.89 1.40
C PHE A 434 27.38 -6.80 -0.13
N ASP A 435 26.92 -7.81 -0.86
CA ASP A 435 26.74 -7.73 -2.32
C ASP A 435 25.34 -7.15 -2.64
N PRO A 436 25.20 -6.11 -3.47
CA PRO A 436 23.89 -5.61 -3.90
C PRO A 436 23.06 -6.67 -4.64
N ASN A 437 23.72 -7.64 -5.28
CA ASN A 437 23.07 -8.76 -5.96
C ASN A 437 22.70 -9.92 -5.03
N ALA A 438 23.06 -9.87 -3.75
CA ALA A 438 22.75 -10.93 -2.79
C ALA A 438 21.24 -11.19 -2.72
N CYS A 439 20.88 -12.47 -2.58
CA CYS A 439 19.47 -12.84 -2.63
C CYS A 439 18.73 -12.52 -1.33
N GLY A 440 17.59 -11.82 -1.48
CA GLY A 440 16.65 -11.64 -0.40
C GLY A 440 15.89 -12.93 -0.08
N TRP A 441 15.58 -13.12 1.19
CA TRP A 441 14.52 -14.02 1.66
C TRP A 441 13.44 -13.17 2.34
N ALA A 442 12.37 -13.79 2.87
CA ALA A 442 11.33 -13.06 3.60
C ALA A 442 11.01 -13.73 4.95
N TYR A 443 10.66 -12.90 5.93
CA TYR A 443 9.96 -13.40 7.11
C TYR A 443 8.56 -13.88 6.72
N GLY A 444 8.01 -14.82 7.47
CA GLY A 444 6.63 -15.30 7.34
C GLY A 444 6.47 -16.74 7.80
N MET A 445 7.39 -17.60 7.33
CA MET A 445 7.68 -18.89 7.92
C MET A 445 9.20 -19.12 7.82
N ASN A 446 9.86 -19.27 8.97
CA ASN A 446 11.32 -19.39 9.03
C ASN A 446 11.75 -20.37 10.13
N MET A 447 12.56 -21.38 9.79
CA MET A 447 13.15 -22.29 10.75
C MET A 447 14.41 -21.64 11.35
N PHE A 448 14.55 -21.61 12.67
CA PHE A 448 15.70 -21.04 13.36
C PHE A 448 16.37 -22.08 14.26
N ASP A 449 17.68 -22.26 14.10
CA ASP A 449 18.54 -23.02 15.01
C ASP A 449 19.07 -22.08 16.11
N LEU A 450 18.49 -22.19 17.30
CA LEU A 450 18.78 -21.35 18.45
C LEU A 450 20.13 -21.72 19.09
N LYS A 451 20.62 -22.95 18.92
CA LYS A 451 21.97 -23.36 19.34
C LYS A 451 23.04 -22.61 18.53
N VAL A 452 22.90 -22.61 17.19
CA VAL A 452 23.81 -21.89 16.28
C VAL A 452 23.64 -20.38 16.44
N TRP A 453 22.42 -19.88 16.67
CA TRP A 453 22.15 -18.47 16.98
C TRP A 453 22.94 -18.01 18.23
N ARG A 454 22.79 -18.71 19.36
CA ARG A 454 23.49 -18.40 20.61
C ARG A 454 25.01 -18.49 20.43
N LYS A 455 25.52 -19.51 19.73
CA LYS A 455 26.96 -19.69 19.46
C LYS A 455 27.58 -18.57 18.60
N LYS A 456 26.79 -17.90 17.74
CA LYS A 456 27.26 -16.85 16.82
C LYS A 456 26.86 -15.42 17.25
N ASP A 457 26.22 -15.27 18.41
CA ASP A 457 25.62 -14.02 18.91
C ASP A 457 24.90 -13.18 17.84
N ILE A 458 23.93 -13.79 17.17
CA ILE A 458 23.18 -13.14 16.09
C ILE A 458 22.32 -11.97 16.62
N THR A 459 21.97 -11.97 17.91
CA THR A 459 21.30 -10.82 18.55
C THR A 459 22.25 -9.65 18.76
N GLY A 460 23.52 -9.88 19.14
CA GLY A 460 24.56 -8.85 19.18
C GLY A 460 24.90 -8.29 17.79
N ILE A 461 24.92 -9.13 16.74
CA ILE A 461 25.05 -8.67 15.35
C ILE A 461 23.88 -7.74 14.98
N TYR A 462 22.63 -8.13 15.29
CA TYR A 462 21.46 -7.30 15.10
C TYR A 462 21.54 -5.97 15.88
N HIS A 463 22.02 -5.99 17.13
CA HIS A 463 22.24 -4.79 17.93
C HIS A 463 23.25 -3.84 17.31
N LYS A 464 24.41 -4.36 16.87
CA LYS A 464 25.43 -3.58 16.16
C LYS A 464 24.82 -2.81 14.99
N TRP A 465 24.09 -3.50 14.11
CA TRP A 465 23.52 -2.87 12.92
C TRP A 465 22.39 -1.90 13.25
N GLN A 466 21.55 -2.16 14.26
CA GLN A 466 20.54 -1.18 14.71
C GLN A 466 21.17 0.09 15.28
N ASN A 467 22.25 -0.03 16.06
CA ASN A 467 23.03 1.13 16.55
C ASN A 467 23.64 1.92 15.38
N MET A 468 24.21 1.24 14.37
CA MET A 468 24.78 1.86 13.17
C MET A 468 23.74 2.50 12.22
N ASN A 469 22.43 2.34 12.47
CA ASN A 469 21.35 2.90 11.66
C ASN A 469 20.38 3.76 12.49
N GLU A 470 20.87 4.41 13.54
CA GLU A 470 20.08 5.37 14.35
C GLU A 470 19.59 6.57 13.51
N ASP A 471 20.38 7.01 12.53
CA ASP A 471 20.09 8.11 11.60
C ASP A 471 19.26 7.69 10.36
N ARG A 472 18.98 6.39 10.20
CA ARG A 472 18.37 5.76 9.01
C ARG A 472 19.17 5.95 7.72
N ALA A 473 20.51 6.07 7.78
CA ALA A 473 21.36 6.16 6.59
C ALA A 473 21.62 4.81 5.90
N LEU A 474 21.62 3.69 6.63
CA LEU A 474 21.90 2.35 6.10
C LEU A 474 20.66 1.70 5.46
N TRP A 475 19.51 1.81 6.13
CA TRP A 475 18.19 1.45 5.56
C TRP A 475 17.09 2.30 6.20
N LYS A 476 15.95 2.45 5.52
CA LYS A 476 14.90 3.37 5.97
C LYS A 476 14.00 2.81 7.07
N LEU A 477 13.27 1.71 6.82
CA LEU A 477 12.29 1.16 7.78
C LEU A 477 12.07 -0.35 7.65
N GLY A 478 11.42 -0.91 8.66
CA GLY A 478 10.95 -2.30 8.71
C GLY A 478 11.96 -3.28 9.29
N THR A 479 11.49 -4.49 9.57
CA THR A 479 12.28 -5.59 10.15
C THR A 479 13.01 -6.42 9.08
N LEU A 480 12.57 -6.38 7.82
CA LEU A 480 13.23 -7.16 6.75
C LEU A 480 14.67 -6.68 6.45
N PRO A 481 14.96 -5.38 6.22
CA PRO A 481 16.34 -4.94 5.96
C PRO A 481 17.35 -5.31 7.06
N PRO A 482 17.08 -5.11 8.38
CA PRO A 482 18.00 -5.58 9.42
C PRO A 482 18.04 -7.11 9.50
N GLY A 483 16.97 -7.83 9.11
CA GLY A 483 16.99 -9.29 8.94
C GLY A 483 17.99 -9.74 7.89
N LEU A 484 17.87 -9.22 6.67
CA LEU A 484 18.78 -9.53 5.56
C LEU A 484 20.25 -9.26 5.91
N ILE A 485 20.53 -8.15 6.58
CA ILE A 485 21.85 -7.80 7.11
C ILE A 485 22.33 -8.76 8.22
N THR A 486 21.46 -9.06 9.20
CA THR A 486 21.81 -9.84 10.40
C THR A 486 22.13 -11.31 10.06
N PHE A 487 21.41 -11.86 9.08
CA PHE A 487 21.56 -13.26 8.65
C PHE A 487 22.36 -13.40 7.34
N TYR A 488 23.10 -12.35 6.92
CA TYR A 488 23.90 -12.41 5.69
C TYR A 488 24.94 -13.53 5.75
N GLY A 489 24.98 -14.38 4.72
CA GLY A 489 25.81 -15.59 4.70
C GLY A 489 25.41 -16.68 5.72
N LEU A 490 24.35 -16.46 6.51
CA LEU A 490 23.91 -17.30 7.63
C LEU A 490 22.49 -17.88 7.46
N THR A 491 21.88 -17.70 6.28
CA THR A 491 20.64 -18.38 5.86
C THR A 491 20.94 -19.59 4.96
N HIS A 492 20.10 -20.61 5.05
CA HIS A 492 19.99 -21.75 4.15
C HIS A 492 18.71 -21.60 3.30
N PRO A 493 18.78 -21.71 1.96
CA PRO A 493 17.62 -21.53 1.08
C PRO A 493 16.69 -22.75 1.13
N LEU A 494 15.45 -22.54 1.55
CA LEU A 494 14.39 -23.56 1.51
C LEU A 494 13.74 -23.63 0.12
N GLN A 495 13.24 -24.81 -0.25
CA GLN A 495 12.46 -25.02 -1.48
C GLN A 495 11.24 -24.09 -1.53
N LYS A 496 10.96 -23.47 -2.68
CA LYS A 496 9.88 -22.46 -2.86
C LYS A 496 8.50 -22.95 -2.42
N SER A 497 8.22 -24.25 -2.58
CA SER A 497 6.99 -24.91 -2.13
C SER A 497 6.74 -24.84 -0.62
N TRP A 498 7.72 -24.47 0.20
CA TRP A 498 7.52 -24.28 1.63
C TRP A 498 6.78 -22.98 1.99
N HIS A 499 6.99 -21.89 1.23
CA HIS A 499 6.47 -20.55 1.57
C HIS A 499 6.27 -19.72 0.30
N VAL A 500 5.00 -19.55 -0.11
CA VAL A 500 4.61 -18.70 -1.25
C VAL A 500 4.09 -17.36 -0.73
N LEU A 501 4.57 -16.27 -1.33
CA LEU A 501 4.34 -14.90 -0.89
C LEU A 501 3.60 -14.08 -1.94
N GLY A 502 3.02 -12.96 -1.49
CA GLY A 502 2.40 -11.94 -2.35
C GLY A 502 0.89 -11.82 -2.19
N LEU A 503 0.22 -12.66 -1.39
CA LEU A 503 -1.25 -12.66 -1.31
C LEU A 503 -1.83 -11.40 -0.62
N GLY A 504 -0.98 -10.53 -0.05
CA GLY A 504 -1.35 -9.22 0.48
C GLY A 504 -0.88 -8.03 -0.38
N TYR A 505 -0.37 -8.26 -1.60
CA TYR A 505 -0.19 -7.18 -2.59
C TYR A 505 -0.24 -7.61 -4.06
N ASN A 506 0.27 -8.78 -4.48
CA ASN A 506 0.38 -9.18 -5.88
C ASN A 506 -0.89 -9.91 -6.37
N PRO A 507 -1.70 -9.32 -7.28
CA PRO A 507 -2.89 -9.99 -7.81
C PRO A 507 -2.59 -11.13 -8.80
N ASN A 508 -1.32 -11.38 -9.13
CA ASN A 508 -0.89 -12.34 -10.16
C ASN A 508 0.03 -13.47 -9.63
N VAL A 509 -0.17 -13.93 -8.39
CA VAL A 509 0.44 -15.19 -7.91
C VAL A 509 -0.33 -16.35 -8.57
N ASP A 510 0.39 -17.35 -9.09
CA ASP A 510 -0.23 -18.52 -9.75
C ASP A 510 -1.04 -19.34 -8.74
N LYS A 511 -2.23 -19.77 -9.16
CA LYS A 511 -3.08 -20.70 -8.40
C LYS A 511 -2.35 -22.02 -8.13
N LYS A 512 -1.52 -22.52 -9.06
CA LYS A 512 -0.73 -23.74 -8.88
C LYS A 512 0.37 -23.59 -7.83
N GLU A 513 1.02 -22.43 -7.75
CA GLU A 513 1.96 -22.12 -6.67
C GLU A 513 1.24 -22.09 -5.32
N ILE A 514 0.08 -21.42 -5.26
CA ILE A 514 -0.75 -21.36 -4.04
C ILE A 514 -1.23 -22.76 -3.61
N GLU A 515 -1.73 -23.60 -4.51
CA GLU A 515 -2.21 -24.96 -4.21
C GLU A 515 -1.08 -25.93 -3.84
N SER A 516 0.12 -25.72 -4.39
CA SER A 516 1.29 -26.55 -4.07
C SER A 516 2.06 -26.10 -2.83
N ALA A 517 1.85 -24.88 -2.33
CA ALA A 517 2.54 -24.34 -1.16
C ALA A 517 2.13 -25.01 0.17
N ALA A 518 3.11 -25.22 1.06
CA ALA A 518 2.88 -25.61 2.45
C ALA A 518 2.41 -24.42 3.32
N VAL A 519 2.92 -23.21 3.05
CA VAL A 519 2.48 -21.95 3.66
C VAL A 519 2.25 -20.91 2.58
N ILE A 520 1.13 -20.20 2.66
CA ILE A 520 0.82 -19.03 1.81
C ILE A 520 0.75 -17.77 2.68
N HIS A 521 1.26 -16.65 2.15
CA HIS A 521 1.53 -15.45 2.96
C HIS A 521 0.87 -14.20 2.38
N TYR A 522 0.01 -13.56 3.19
CA TYR A 522 -0.64 -12.29 2.90
C TYR A 522 0.25 -11.08 3.25
N ASN A 523 1.56 -11.20 3.01
CA ASN A 523 2.50 -10.10 3.19
C ASN A 523 2.14 -8.92 2.27
N GLY A 524 2.43 -7.69 2.73
CA GLY A 524 1.90 -6.47 2.12
C GLY A 524 0.78 -5.85 2.96
N ASN A 525 -0.12 -5.08 2.31
CA ASN A 525 -1.14 -4.25 2.97
C ASN A 525 -2.56 -4.84 2.90
N MET A 526 -2.85 -5.68 1.90
CA MET A 526 -4.20 -6.18 1.58
C MET A 526 -4.51 -7.45 2.40
N LYS A 527 -4.51 -7.32 3.74
CA LYS A 527 -4.74 -8.44 4.67
C LYS A 527 -6.16 -9.02 4.52
N PRO A 528 -6.37 -10.34 4.67
CA PRO A 528 -7.66 -10.99 4.41
C PRO A 528 -8.78 -10.59 5.39
N TRP A 529 -8.41 -10.04 6.54
CA TRP A 529 -9.31 -9.50 7.56
C TRP A 529 -9.65 -8.01 7.39
N LEU A 530 -9.21 -7.37 6.30
CA LEU A 530 -9.53 -5.99 5.95
C LEU A 530 -10.47 -5.94 4.75
N GLU A 531 -11.24 -4.85 4.62
CA GLU A 531 -12.07 -4.58 3.43
C GLU A 531 -11.22 -4.34 2.16
N LEU A 532 -9.93 -4.00 2.33
CA LEU A 532 -8.94 -3.92 1.25
C LEU A 532 -8.32 -5.28 0.86
N ALA A 533 -8.86 -6.41 1.32
CA ALA A 533 -8.39 -7.74 0.91
C ALA A 533 -8.55 -7.96 -0.60
N MET A 534 -7.60 -8.65 -1.24
CA MET A 534 -7.85 -9.18 -2.58
C MET A 534 -8.83 -10.35 -2.50
N THR A 535 -10.06 -10.15 -2.97
CA THR A 535 -11.17 -11.12 -2.96
C THR A 535 -10.73 -12.51 -3.41
N LYS A 536 -10.04 -12.60 -4.55
CA LYS A 536 -9.49 -13.83 -5.15
C LYS A 536 -8.51 -14.65 -4.29
N TYR A 537 -8.05 -14.13 -3.15
CA TYR A 537 -7.25 -14.86 -2.16
C TYR A 537 -7.93 -14.99 -0.79
N ARG A 538 -9.09 -14.37 -0.56
CA ARG A 538 -9.69 -14.23 0.77
C ARG A 538 -10.21 -15.57 1.30
N SER A 539 -10.79 -16.40 0.43
CA SER A 539 -11.33 -17.73 0.74
C SER A 539 -10.34 -18.71 1.37
N TYR A 540 -9.04 -18.65 1.01
CA TYR A 540 -8.02 -19.51 1.63
C TYR A 540 -7.80 -19.19 3.13
N TRP A 541 -8.13 -17.98 3.60
CA TRP A 541 -8.05 -17.58 5.00
C TRP A 541 -9.40 -17.70 5.71
N THR A 542 -10.50 -17.25 5.08
CA THR A 542 -11.84 -17.26 5.70
C THR A 542 -12.37 -18.68 5.96
N LYS A 543 -11.92 -19.70 5.24
CA LYS A 543 -12.24 -21.12 5.52
C LYS A 543 -11.80 -21.62 6.90
N TYR A 544 -10.95 -20.88 7.63
CA TYR A 544 -10.55 -21.18 9.00
C TYR A 544 -11.31 -20.35 10.06
N ILE A 545 -12.27 -19.53 9.64
CA ILE A 545 -13.07 -18.64 10.49
C ILE A 545 -14.45 -19.25 10.76
N LYS A 546 -14.73 -19.53 12.03
CA LYS A 546 -16.05 -19.98 12.51
C LYS A 546 -16.99 -18.79 12.70
N TYR A 547 -17.56 -18.28 11.61
CA TYR A 547 -18.43 -17.08 11.64
C TYR A 547 -19.68 -17.23 12.53
N ASP A 548 -20.09 -18.47 12.78
CA ASP A 548 -21.13 -18.90 13.72
C ASP A 548 -20.75 -18.73 15.21
N HIS A 549 -19.45 -18.62 15.52
CA HIS A 549 -18.96 -18.46 16.89
C HIS A 549 -19.58 -17.19 17.54
N PRO A 550 -20.20 -17.27 18.73
CA PRO A 550 -21.04 -16.19 19.27
C PRO A 550 -20.37 -14.80 19.33
N TYR A 551 -19.08 -14.75 19.64
CA TYR A 551 -18.31 -13.49 19.69
C TYR A 551 -18.04 -12.91 18.29
N LEU A 552 -17.89 -13.74 17.25
CA LEU A 552 -17.69 -13.26 15.87
C LEU A 552 -19.02 -12.78 15.27
N HIS A 553 -20.09 -13.57 15.42
CA HIS A 553 -21.43 -13.18 15.00
C HIS A 553 -21.87 -11.85 15.63
N SER A 554 -21.76 -11.73 16.96
CA SER A 554 -22.21 -10.52 17.67
C SER A 554 -21.28 -9.30 17.51
N CYS A 555 -20.01 -9.48 17.15
CA CYS A 555 -19.14 -8.40 16.68
C CYS A 555 -19.27 -8.11 15.15
N LYS A 556 -20.31 -8.66 14.50
CA LYS A 556 -20.69 -8.38 13.11
C LYS A 556 -19.61 -8.73 12.07
N PHE A 557 -18.85 -9.79 12.31
CA PHE A 557 -17.98 -10.37 11.27
C PHE A 557 -18.85 -10.90 10.13
N ARG A 558 -18.76 -10.26 8.96
CA ARG A 558 -19.44 -10.72 7.74
C ARG A 558 -18.65 -11.87 7.12
N ASN A 559 -19.33 -12.98 6.89
CA ASN A 559 -18.96 -13.87 5.80
C ASN A 559 -19.51 -13.22 4.52
N GLU A 560 -18.64 -12.72 3.65
CA GLU A 560 -19.06 -12.38 2.29
C GLU A 560 -19.25 -13.70 1.54
N PRO A 561 -20.42 -13.98 0.95
CA PRO A 561 -20.55 -15.12 0.08
C PRO A 561 -19.64 -14.93 -1.13
N ASP A 562 -18.97 -16.00 -1.57
CA ASP A 562 -18.22 -15.96 -2.83
C ASP A 562 -19.20 -15.63 -3.98
N TYR A 563 -19.03 -14.44 -4.57
CA TYR A 563 -19.68 -14.06 -5.83
C TYR A 563 -19.02 -14.87 -6.96
N ASN A 564 -19.57 -16.06 -7.23
CA ASN A 564 -19.25 -16.92 -8.38
C ASN A 564 -19.70 -16.26 -9.69
#